data_AF-A0A7C1WC67-F1
#
_entry.id   AF-A0A7C1WC67-F1
#
_cell.length_a   1.000
_cell.length_b   1.000
_cell.length_c   1.000
_cell.angle_alpha   90.00
_cell.angle_beta   90.00
_cell.angle_gamma   90.00
#
_symmetry.space_group_name_H-M   'P 1'
#
loop_
_entity.id
_entity.type
_entity.pdbx_description
1 polymer ?
#
loop_
_entity_poly.entity_id
_entity_poly.type
_entity_poly.pdbx_seq_one_letter_code
_entity_poly.pdbx_strand_id
1 'polypeptide(L)'
;MIYGKDDRYKKIQNEFKSEYSSILKEKTFDKIYNSVMKDRNKINKSPDFINLKEYLYKISKLDFTSVDNDFKIIDDGCLNVSIFVPVDIPIRISNSEEVNFTEEELTFLIEKDKHSKEKTFVSGKKVWDLYCDIIQNKDEDFIEQKIQKIIMQGLISKFSFSIGIYSKNFKFLSAWSCEEEKYGFYKLNDVDKFYDYCSGIKKLEFKDTNFF
;
A
#
# COMPACT_ATOMS: atom_id res chain seq x y z
N MET A 1 -2.11 -26.38 -7.15
CA MET A 1 -1.55 -26.01 -8.46
C MET A 1 -1.85 -24.53 -8.71
N ILE A 2 -0.83 -23.68 -8.82
CA ILE A 2 -0.96 -22.20 -8.79
C ILE A 2 -1.78 -21.65 -9.98
N TYR A 3 -1.84 -22.36 -11.11
CA TYR A 3 -2.43 -21.87 -12.37
C TYR A 3 -3.75 -22.56 -12.78
N GLY A 4 -4.34 -23.42 -11.96
CA GLY A 4 -5.49 -24.25 -12.37
C GLY A 4 -6.74 -23.47 -12.78
N LYS A 5 -6.86 -22.21 -12.36
CA LYS A 5 -7.98 -21.32 -12.72
C LYS A 5 -7.71 -20.46 -13.97
N ASP A 6 -6.47 -20.40 -14.46
CA ASP A 6 -6.08 -19.54 -15.59
C ASP A 6 -6.60 -20.09 -16.92
N ASP A 7 -7.34 -19.26 -17.67
CA ASP A 7 -7.93 -19.64 -18.95
C ASP A 7 -6.88 -19.99 -20.01
N ARG A 8 -5.70 -19.35 -19.97
CA ARG A 8 -4.57 -19.66 -20.85
C ARG A 8 -4.04 -21.05 -20.56
N TYR A 9 -3.93 -21.40 -19.27
CA TYR A 9 -3.49 -22.73 -18.85
C TYR A 9 -4.49 -23.80 -19.32
N LYS A 10 -5.80 -23.55 -19.19
CA LYS A 10 -6.84 -24.46 -19.70
C LYS A 10 -6.76 -24.62 -21.22
N LYS A 11 -6.57 -23.52 -21.97
CA LYS A 11 -6.37 -23.56 -23.43
C LYS A 11 -5.15 -24.37 -23.84
N ILE A 12 -4.04 -24.22 -23.11
CA ILE A 12 -2.82 -25.01 -23.33
C ILE A 12 -3.10 -26.50 -23.13
N GLN A 13 -3.81 -26.88 -22.07
CA GLN A 13 -4.09 -28.28 -21.76
C GLN A 13 -5.08 -28.93 -22.74
N ASN A 14 -6.07 -28.18 -23.22
CA ASN A 14 -7.18 -28.73 -23.97
C ASN A 14 -7.04 -28.58 -25.50
N GLU A 15 -6.47 -27.47 -25.97
CA GLU A 15 -6.45 -27.12 -27.41
C GLU A 15 -5.03 -27.10 -27.98
N PHE A 16 -4.05 -26.57 -27.24
CA PHE A 16 -2.69 -26.36 -27.73
C PHE A 16 -1.67 -27.37 -27.20
N LYS A 17 -2.13 -28.52 -26.66
CA LYS A 17 -1.26 -29.49 -25.98
C LYS A 17 -0.19 -30.07 -26.92
N SER A 18 -0.57 -30.34 -28.18
CA SER A 18 0.34 -30.84 -29.23
C SER A 18 1.32 -29.77 -29.73
N GLU A 19 0.92 -28.50 -29.73
CA GLU A 19 1.74 -27.38 -30.21
C GLU A 19 2.57 -26.71 -29.11
N TYR A 20 2.40 -27.11 -27.84
CA TYR A 20 2.99 -26.44 -26.68
C TYR A 20 4.51 -26.29 -26.78
N SER A 21 5.22 -27.35 -27.19
CA SER A 21 6.68 -27.28 -27.36
C SER A 21 7.09 -26.29 -28.45
N SER A 22 6.33 -26.16 -29.52
CA SER A 22 6.62 -25.22 -30.61
C SER A 22 6.31 -23.79 -30.21
N ILE A 23 5.22 -23.58 -29.46
CA ILE A 23 4.86 -22.26 -28.92
C ILE A 23 5.95 -21.74 -27.98
N LEU A 24 6.54 -22.60 -27.13
CA LEU A 24 7.64 -22.21 -26.26
C LEU A 24 8.92 -21.88 -27.03
N LYS A 25 9.28 -22.69 -28.02
CA LYS A 25 10.50 -22.51 -28.83
C LYS A 25 10.42 -21.25 -29.70
N GLU A 26 9.32 -21.09 -30.41
CA GLU A 26 9.11 -19.97 -31.34
C GLU A 26 8.55 -18.72 -30.65
N LYS A 27 8.28 -18.78 -29.34
CA LYS A 27 7.66 -17.72 -28.53
C LYS A 27 6.34 -17.18 -29.10
N THR A 28 5.56 -18.04 -29.77
CA THR A 28 4.29 -17.66 -30.43
C THR A 28 3.09 -17.67 -29.49
N PHE A 29 3.23 -17.05 -28.31
CA PHE A 29 2.20 -17.03 -27.26
C PHE A 29 0.90 -16.34 -27.68
N ASP A 30 0.97 -15.45 -28.67
CA ASP A 30 -0.19 -14.73 -29.21
C ASP A 30 -1.30 -15.66 -29.68
N LYS A 31 -0.97 -16.88 -30.14
CA LYS A 31 -1.97 -17.89 -30.51
C LYS A 31 -2.88 -18.23 -29.34
N ILE A 32 -2.30 -18.39 -28.15
CA ILE A 32 -3.02 -18.72 -26.91
C ILE A 32 -3.83 -17.49 -26.46
N TYR A 33 -3.22 -16.31 -26.44
CA TYR A 33 -3.91 -15.07 -26.06
C TYR A 33 -5.11 -14.78 -26.96
N ASN A 34 -4.94 -14.89 -28.28
CA ASN A 34 -6.01 -14.68 -29.24
C ASN A 34 -7.15 -15.69 -29.09
N SER A 35 -6.85 -16.96 -28.78
CA SER A 35 -7.88 -17.97 -28.50
C SER A 35 -8.67 -17.64 -27.23
N VAL A 36 -7.98 -17.28 -26.13
CA VAL A 36 -8.64 -16.84 -24.89
C VAL A 36 -9.51 -15.59 -25.12
N MET A 37 -9.01 -14.60 -25.85
CA MET A 37 -9.76 -13.38 -26.15
C MET A 37 -10.97 -13.65 -27.04
N LYS A 38 -10.87 -14.57 -28.00
CA LYS A 38 -12.03 -14.99 -28.82
C LYS A 38 -13.13 -15.61 -27.95
N ASP A 39 -12.78 -16.49 -27.03
CA ASP A 39 -13.74 -17.09 -26.11
C ASP A 39 -14.39 -16.05 -25.20
N ARG A 40 -13.60 -15.15 -24.61
CA ARG A 40 -14.11 -14.05 -23.79
C ARG A 40 -15.02 -13.11 -24.59
N ASN A 41 -14.67 -12.79 -25.82
CA ASN A 41 -15.51 -11.97 -26.70
C ASN A 41 -16.81 -12.67 -27.09
N LYS A 42 -16.80 -14.00 -27.24
CA LYS A 42 -18.01 -14.78 -27.47
C LYS A 42 -18.92 -14.75 -26.25
N ILE A 43 -18.35 -14.89 -25.06
CA ILE A 43 -19.05 -14.79 -23.78
C ILE A 43 -19.66 -13.39 -23.60
N ASN A 44 -18.89 -12.32 -23.84
CA ASN A 44 -19.36 -10.93 -23.76
C ASN A 44 -20.50 -10.58 -24.73
N LYS A 45 -20.63 -11.33 -25.84
CA LYS A 45 -21.72 -11.19 -26.81
C LYS A 45 -22.92 -12.09 -26.49
N SER A 46 -22.81 -12.98 -25.51
CA SER A 46 -23.90 -13.85 -25.09
C SER A 46 -25.04 -13.02 -24.47
N PRO A 47 -26.31 -13.30 -24.79
CA PRO A 47 -27.46 -12.65 -24.15
C PRO A 47 -27.45 -12.77 -22.62
N ASP A 48 -26.87 -13.86 -22.11
CA ASP A 48 -26.88 -14.23 -20.69
C ASP A 48 -25.71 -13.63 -19.89
N PHE A 49 -24.78 -12.90 -20.53
CA PHE A 49 -23.63 -12.30 -19.85
C PHE A 49 -23.93 -10.85 -19.45
N ILE A 50 -24.30 -10.69 -18.18
CA ILE A 50 -24.96 -9.48 -17.64
C ILE A 50 -24.00 -8.28 -17.51
N ASN A 51 -22.69 -8.51 -17.30
CA ASN A 51 -21.78 -7.46 -16.82
C ASN A 51 -21.56 -6.29 -17.78
N LEU A 52 -21.38 -6.51 -19.09
CA LEU A 52 -21.00 -5.40 -19.99
C LEU A 52 -22.17 -4.46 -20.27
N LYS A 53 -23.38 -4.99 -20.44
CA LYS A 53 -24.58 -4.17 -20.69
C LYS A 53 -24.94 -3.33 -19.48
N GLU A 54 -24.84 -3.91 -18.28
CA GLU A 54 -25.09 -3.21 -17.02
C GLU A 54 -24.06 -2.10 -16.78
N TYR A 55 -22.78 -2.38 -17.04
CA TYR A 55 -21.71 -1.38 -16.96
C TYR A 55 -21.93 -0.20 -17.92
N LEU A 56 -22.25 -0.48 -19.19
CA LEU A 56 -22.58 0.56 -20.17
C LEU A 56 -23.84 1.35 -19.80
N TYR A 57 -24.82 0.70 -19.17
CA TYR A 57 -26.00 1.36 -18.65
C TYR A 57 -25.64 2.35 -17.53
N LYS A 58 -24.80 1.95 -16.57
CA LYS A 58 -24.29 2.83 -15.50
C LYS A 58 -23.56 4.06 -16.06
N ILE A 59 -22.73 3.88 -17.10
CA ILE A 59 -22.10 5.00 -17.83
C ILE A 59 -23.16 5.93 -18.44
N SER A 60 -24.17 5.38 -19.12
CA SER A 60 -25.23 6.20 -19.74
C SER A 60 -26.09 6.97 -18.74
N LYS A 61 -26.10 6.53 -17.48
CA LYS A 61 -26.76 7.21 -16.35
C LYS A 61 -25.85 8.17 -15.60
N LEU A 62 -24.60 8.33 -16.03
CA LEU A 62 -23.58 9.16 -15.37
C LEU A 62 -23.34 8.75 -13.90
N ASP A 63 -23.56 7.47 -13.57
CA ASP A 63 -23.29 6.92 -12.25
C ASP A 63 -21.80 6.56 -12.13
N PHE A 64 -20.96 7.60 -12.07
CA PHE A 64 -19.51 7.45 -12.10
C PHE A 64 -18.94 6.70 -10.90
N THR A 65 -19.62 6.73 -9.76
CA THR A 65 -19.24 5.98 -8.56
C THR A 65 -19.34 4.48 -8.80
N SER A 66 -20.45 4.02 -9.38
CA SER A 66 -20.63 2.60 -9.70
C SER A 66 -19.71 2.17 -10.86
N VAL A 67 -19.51 3.05 -11.85
CA VAL A 67 -18.57 2.81 -12.96
C VAL A 67 -17.14 2.64 -12.46
N ASP A 68 -16.67 3.51 -11.56
CA ASP A 68 -15.32 3.42 -10.99
C ASP A 68 -15.11 2.10 -10.23
N ASN A 69 -16.09 1.72 -9.40
CA ASN A 69 -16.03 0.46 -8.66
C ASN A 69 -16.07 -0.77 -9.57
N ASP A 70 -16.94 -0.80 -10.58
CA ASP A 70 -17.04 -1.91 -11.53
C ASP A 70 -15.82 -2.02 -12.46
N PHE A 71 -15.07 -0.92 -12.65
CA PHE A 71 -13.86 -0.89 -13.48
C PHE A 71 -12.58 -1.30 -12.73
N LYS A 72 -12.64 -1.50 -11.41
CA LYS A 72 -11.48 -1.95 -10.62
C LYS A 72 -11.02 -3.33 -11.12
N ILE A 73 -9.85 -3.36 -11.76
CA ILE A 73 -9.21 -4.58 -12.28
C ILE A 73 -8.66 -5.46 -11.15
N ILE A 74 -8.30 -4.83 -10.03
CA ILE A 74 -7.81 -5.49 -8.82
C ILE A 74 -8.92 -5.37 -7.77
N ASP A 75 -9.51 -6.50 -7.43
CA ASP A 75 -10.49 -6.63 -6.36
C ASP A 75 -9.86 -6.16 -5.03
N ASP A 76 -10.64 -5.56 -4.13
CA ASP A 76 -10.22 -4.91 -2.87
C ASP A 76 -9.47 -5.86 -1.87
N GLY A 77 -9.13 -7.08 -2.27
CA GLY A 77 -8.26 -8.02 -1.55
C GLY A 77 -6.82 -7.55 -1.34
N CYS A 78 -6.41 -6.42 -1.94
CA CYS A 78 -5.14 -5.75 -1.69
C CYS A 78 -5.33 -4.34 -1.08
N LEU A 79 -6.39 -4.13 -0.28
CA LEU A 79 -6.51 -2.94 0.56
C LEU A 79 -5.30 -2.87 1.50
N ASN A 80 -4.43 -1.89 1.27
CA ASN A 80 -3.30 -1.60 2.14
C ASN A 80 -3.68 -0.46 3.09
N VAL A 81 -3.16 -0.55 4.30
CA VAL A 81 -3.24 0.51 5.30
C VAL A 81 -1.82 0.97 5.62
N SER A 82 -1.68 2.23 6.01
CA SER A 82 -0.40 2.81 6.41
C SER A 82 -0.24 2.73 7.92
N ILE A 83 0.88 2.16 8.37
CA ILE A 83 1.29 2.15 9.77
C ILE A 83 2.35 3.22 9.95
N PHE A 84 2.15 4.12 10.92
CA PHE A 84 3.16 5.06 11.38
C PHE A 84 3.92 4.47 12.56
N VAL A 85 5.25 4.54 12.52
CA VAL A 85 6.15 4.00 13.54
C VAL A 85 6.86 5.17 14.23
N PRO A 86 6.49 5.51 15.48
CA PRO A 86 7.11 6.62 16.23
C PRO A 86 8.47 6.22 16.82
N VAL A 87 9.38 5.73 15.98
CA VAL A 87 10.78 5.41 16.31
C VAL A 87 11.67 6.65 16.20
N ASP A 88 12.80 6.69 16.89
CA ASP A 88 13.80 7.72 16.67
C ASP A 88 14.72 7.32 15.51
N ILE A 89 14.86 8.17 14.49
CA ILE A 89 15.68 7.92 13.30
C ILE A 89 16.94 8.79 13.37
N PRO A 90 18.16 8.21 13.22
CA PRO A 90 19.38 8.99 13.23
C PRO A 90 19.46 9.91 12.01
N ILE A 91 20.00 11.13 12.17
CA ILE A 91 20.14 12.06 11.03
C ILE A 91 21.16 11.53 10.02
N ARG A 92 22.30 11.02 10.52
CA ARG A 92 23.35 10.40 9.72
C ARG A 92 23.26 8.89 9.82
N ILE A 93 23.37 8.21 8.69
CA ILE A 93 23.37 6.75 8.65
C ILE A 93 24.73 6.26 9.15
N SER A 94 24.73 5.29 10.06
CA SER A 94 25.97 4.69 10.55
C SER A 94 26.75 4.05 9.41
N ASN A 95 28.05 4.32 9.31
CA ASN A 95 28.93 3.82 8.26
C ASN A 95 28.58 4.29 6.83
N SER A 96 27.92 5.44 6.68
CA SER A 96 27.62 6.05 5.38
C SER A 96 27.77 7.58 5.44
N GLU A 97 28.00 8.21 4.29
CA GLU A 97 27.91 9.67 4.12
C GLU A 97 26.46 10.14 3.92
N GLU A 98 25.53 9.21 3.71
CA GLU A 98 24.12 9.49 3.50
C GLU A 98 23.41 9.95 4.78
N VAL A 99 22.39 10.80 4.58
CA VAL A 99 21.54 11.35 5.63
C VAL A 99 20.08 10.94 5.41
N ASN A 100 19.36 10.69 6.49
CA ASN A 100 17.94 10.29 6.42
C ASN A 100 17.00 11.46 6.10
N PHE A 101 17.44 12.69 6.35
CA PHE A 101 16.63 13.91 6.24
C PHE A 101 17.34 14.96 5.40
N THR A 102 16.56 15.71 4.62
CA THR A 102 17.08 16.85 3.86
C THR A 102 17.33 18.04 4.80
N GLU A 103 18.13 19.00 4.35
CA GLU A 103 18.37 20.24 5.11
C GLU A 103 17.07 21.03 5.35
N GLU A 104 16.15 21.02 4.37
CA GLU A 104 14.84 21.65 4.47
C GLU A 104 13.98 21.00 5.57
N GLU A 105 13.92 19.66 5.59
CA GLU A 105 13.19 18.91 6.62
C GLU A 105 13.76 19.18 8.02
N LEU A 106 15.09 19.21 8.16
CA LEU A 106 15.74 19.50 9.44
C LEU A 106 15.49 20.94 9.90
N THR A 107 15.59 21.90 8.99
CA THR A 107 15.33 23.32 9.29
C THR A 107 13.89 23.51 9.74
N PHE A 108 12.93 22.92 9.02
CA PHE A 108 11.51 22.93 9.37
C PHE A 108 11.24 22.36 10.78
N LEU A 109 11.87 21.23 11.12
CA LEU A 109 11.73 20.62 12.45
C LEU A 109 12.36 21.46 13.57
N ILE A 110 13.45 22.17 13.28
CA ILE A 110 14.12 23.08 14.22
C ILE A 110 13.25 24.30 14.48
N GLU A 111 12.72 24.93 13.42
CA GLU A 111 11.88 26.13 13.50
C GLU A 111 10.60 25.89 14.31
N LYS A 112 10.03 24.68 14.24
CA LYS A 112 8.83 24.31 15.01
C LYS A 112 9.13 23.81 16.44
N ASP A 113 10.38 23.84 16.89
CA ASP A 113 10.84 23.35 18.20
C ASP A 113 10.52 21.87 18.49
N LYS A 114 10.49 21.02 17.45
CA LYS A 114 10.13 19.59 17.56
C LYS A 114 11.35 18.66 17.41
N HIS A 115 12.56 19.14 17.74
CA HIS A 115 13.82 18.38 17.62
C HIS A 115 14.28 17.75 18.96
N SER A 116 15.18 16.76 18.91
CA SER A 116 15.87 16.25 20.10
C SER A 116 16.97 17.22 20.56
N LYS A 117 17.21 17.34 21.87
CA LYS A 117 18.19 18.30 22.43
C LYS A 117 19.61 18.14 21.85
N GLU A 118 19.93 16.95 21.35
CA GLU A 118 21.28 16.57 20.92
C GLU A 118 21.48 16.63 19.40
N LYS A 119 20.43 16.91 18.60
CA LYS A 119 20.48 17.01 17.12
C LYS A 119 21.16 15.82 16.41
N THR A 120 21.12 14.64 17.01
CA THR A 120 21.68 13.40 16.45
C THR A 120 20.61 12.52 15.83
N PHE A 121 19.36 12.64 16.32
CA PHE A 121 18.20 11.89 15.87
C PHE A 121 16.96 12.79 15.75
N VAL A 122 16.08 12.43 14.81
CA VAL A 122 14.72 12.97 14.70
C VAL A 122 13.77 12.02 15.41
N SER A 123 12.98 12.56 16.34
CA SER A 123 12.05 11.73 17.11
C SER A 123 10.72 11.54 16.39
N GLY A 124 10.39 10.29 16.06
CA GLY A 124 9.13 9.94 15.41
C GLY A 124 7.89 10.34 16.22
N LYS A 125 7.98 10.35 17.56
CA LYS A 125 6.90 10.85 18.42
C LYS A 125 6.63 12.34 18.18
N LYS A 126 7.69 13.16 18.16
CA LYS A 126 7.57 14.61 17.93
C LYS A 126 7.10 14.92 16.50
N VAL A 127 7.53 14.12 15.53
CA VAL A 127 7.07 14.20 14.14
C VAL A 127 5.57 13.90 14.04
N TRP A 128 5.08 12.87 14.75
CA TRP A 128 3.66 12.55 14.79
C TRP A 128 2.81 13.66 15.42
N ASP A 129 3.28 14.22 16.53
CA ASP A 129 2.58 15.32 17.21
C ASP A 129 2.49 16.54 16.29
N LEU A 130 3.59 16.90 15.62
CA LEU A 130 3.61 18.00 14.64
C LEU A 130 2.66 17.75 13.46
N TYR A 131 2.60 16.52 12.96
CA TYR A 131 1.67 16.15 11.89
C TYR A 131 0.21 16.32 12.31
N CYS A 132 -0.15 15.86 13.51
CA CYS A 132 -1.48 16.08 14.07
C CYS A 132 -1.78 17.57 14.22
N ASP A 133 -0.83 18.36 14.74
CA ASP A 133 -0.94 19.81 14.91
C ASP A 133 -1.21 20.50 13.56
N ILE A 134 -0.47 20.16 12.50
CA ILE A 134 -0.60 20.77 11.16
C ILE A 134 -1.94 20.43 10.48
N ILE A 135 -2.47 19.21 10.71
CA ILE A 135 -3.75 18.81 10.13
C ILE A 135 -4.93 19.48 10.86
N GLN A 136 -4.85 19.59 12.18
CA GLN A 136 -5.91 20.18 13.00
C GLN A 136 -5.95 21.70 12.88
N ASN A 137 -4.79 22.36 12.77
CA ASN A 137 -4.71 23.81 12.66
C ASN A 137 -4.95 24.28 11.22
N LYS A 138 -5.97 25.13 11.06
CA LYS A 138 -6.16 25.91 9.83
C LYS A 138 -5.40 27.22 9.99
N ASP A 139 -4.16 27.26 9.48
CA ASP A 139 -3.44 28.51 9.32
C ASP A 139 -4.22 29.46 8.40
N GLU A 140 -4.18 30.77 8.68
CA GLU A 140 -4.82 31.79 7.85
C GLU A 140 -4.10 31.92 6.49
N ASP A 141 -2.79 31.64 6.45
CA ASP A 141 -2.00 31.60 5.21
C ASP A 141 -2.04 30.21 4.55
N PHE A 142 -2.86 30.09 3.51
CA PHE A 142 -3.01 28.89 2.70
C PHE A 142 -1.69 28.42 2.05
N ILE A 143 -0.83 29.36 1.62
CA ILE A 143 0.43 29.01 0.95
C ILE A 143 1.37 28.37 1.94
N GLU A 144 1.52 28.99 3.12
CA GLU A 144 2.35 28.46 4.18
C GLU A 144 1.86 27.07 4.60
N GLN A 145 0.56 26.91 4.83
CA GLN A 145 -0.02 25.61 5.20
C GLN A 145 0.26 24.53 4.14
N LYS A 146 0.22 24.88 2.85
CA LYS A 146 0.52 23.95 1.76
C LYS A 146 1.98 23.53 1.76
N ILE A 147 2.90 24.47 1.97
CA ILE A 147 4.34 24.17 2.08
C ILE A 147 4.61 23.25 3.26
N GLN A 148 4.07 23.57 4.44
CA GLN A 148 4.21 22.74 5.65
C GLN A 148 3.70 21.31 5.40
N LYS A 149 2.56 21.14 4.72
CA LYS A 149 2.01 19.82 4.38
C LYS A 149 2.89 19.02 3.43
N ILE A 150 3.54 19.66 2.46
CA ILE A 150 4.46 18.97 1.53
C ILE A 150 5.69 18.44 2.28
N ILE A 151 6.32 19.29 3.10
CA ILE A 151 7.46 18.87 3.92
C ILE A 151 7.04 17.75 4.88
N MET A 152 5.87 17.89 5.51
CA MET A 152 5.34 16.90 6.42
C MET A 152 5.03 15.57 5.73
N GLN A 153 4.59 15.57 4.47
CA GLN A 153 4.40 14.35 3.70
C GLN A 153 5.72 13.59 3.49
N GLY A 154 6.80 14.32 3.18
CA GLY A 154 8.15 13.75 3.09
C GLY A 154 8.60 13.13 4.41
N LEU A 155 8.45 13.87 5.51
CA LEU A 155 8.77 13.41 6.85
C LEU A 155 7.98 12.16 7.26
N ILE A 156 6.64 12.18 7.18
CA ILE A 156 5.78 11.05 7.54
C ILE A 156 6.12 9.79 6.74
N SER A 157 6.48 9.93 5.47
CA SER A 157 6.84 8.78 4.63
C SER A 157 8.05 7.99 5.17
N LYS A 158 8.98 8.65 5.87
CA LYS A 158 10.18 8.02 6.45
C LYS A 158 9.89 7.20 7.71
N PHE A 159 8.75 7.45 8.35
CA PHE A 159 8.29 6.76 9.55
C PHE A 159 7.12 5.81 9.28
N SER A 160 6.73 5.61 8.01
CA SER A 160 5.57 4.81 7.70
C SER A 160 5.83 3.73 6.68
N PHE A 161 5.05 2.65 6.78
CA PHE A 161 5.05 1.56 5.80
C PHE A 161 3.62 1.09 5.54
N SER A 162 3.42 0.50 4.37
CA SER A 162 2.11 -0.03 3.97
C SER A 162 2.02 -1.53 4.23
N ILE A 163 0.87 -1.98 4.72
CA ILE A 163 0.58 -3.39 4.99
C ILE A 163 -0.83 -3.76 4.54
N GLY A 164 -1.01 -4.97 4.01
CA GLY A 164 -2.33 -5.44 3.61
C GLY A 164 -3.25 -5.61 4.83
N ILE A 165 -4.44 -5.01 4.78
CA ILE A 165 -5.43 -5.02 5.88
C ILE A 165 -5.88 -6.43 6.28
N TYR A 166 -5.82 -7.38 5.34
CA TYR A 166 -6.17 -8.78 5.57
C TYR A 166 -4.99 -9.66 5.97
N SER A 167 -3.77 -9.10 6.04
CA SER A 167 -2.58 -9.85 6.41
C SER A 167 -2.62 -10.29 7.88
N LYS A 168 -2.01 -11.44 8.19
CA LYS A 168 -1.86 -11.92 9.57
C LYS A 168 -1.14 -10.90 10.46
N ASN A 169 -0.12 -10.25 9.90
CA ASN A 169 0.66 -9.23 10.58
C ASN A 169 -0.19 -7.99 10.92
N PHE A 170 -1.00 -7.47 10.00
CA PHE A 170 -1.87 -6.33 10.32
C PHE A 170 -2.91 -6.67 11.39
N LYS A 171 -3.61 -7.82 11.26
CA LYS A 171 -4.60 -8.25 12.25
C LYS A 171 -4.02 -8.36 13.67
N PHE A 172 -2.77 -8.79 13.78
CA PHE A 172 -2.06 -8.84 15.04
C PHE A 172 -1.70 -7.44 15.54
N LEU A 173 -1.06 -6.62 14.70
CA LEU A 173 -0.67 -5.26 15.09
C LEU A 173 -1.88 -4.41 15.48
N SER A 174 -2.98 -4.48 14.71
CA SER A 174 -4.21 -3.74 15.00
C SER A 174 -4.88 -4.17 16.30
N ALA A 175 -4.76 -5.44 16.70
CA ALA A 175 -5.36 -5.94 17.94
C ALA A 175 -4.52 -5.62 19.20
N TRP A 176 -3.20 -5.52 19.06
CA TRP A 176 -2.30 -5.54 20.22
C TRP A 176 -1.35 -4.35 20.34
N SER A 177 -1.12 -3.61 19.25
CA SER A 177 -0.05 -2.61 19.23
C SER A 177 -0.39 -1.34 18.47
N CYS A 178 -1.45 -1.26 17.67
CA CYS A 178 -1.80 -0.02 16.99
C CYS A 178 -2.90 0.74 17.73
N GLU A 179 -2.80 2.07 17.72
CA GLU A 179 -3.94 2.95 18.02
C GLU A 179 -5.00 2.86 16.91
N GLU A 180 -6.18 3.41 17.17
CA GLU A 180 -7.19 3.65 16.15
C GLU A 180 -6.63 4.50 15.00
N GLU A 181 -7.18 4.28 13.80
CA GLU A 181 -6.81 5.02 12.61
C GLU A 181 -7.07 6.52 12.79
N LYS A 182 -6.04 7.33 12.54
CA LYS A 182 -6.13 8.79 12.56
C LYS A 182 -5.38 9.37 11.37
N TYR A 183 -6.07 10.22 10.63
CA TYR A 183 -5.50 11.01 9.52
C TYR A 183 -4.85 10.18 8.41
N GLY A 184 -5.31 8.95 8.19
CA GLY A 184 -4.82 8.00 7.20
C GLY A 184 -3.82 6.98 7.74
N PHE A 185 -3.52 6.97 9.04
CA PHE A 185 -2.50 6.11 9.63
C PHE A 185 -2.96 5.41 10.90
N TYR A 186 -2.51 4.15 11.06
CA TYR A 186 -2.48 3.46 12.33
C TYR A 186 -1.13 3.74 13.01
N LYS A 187 -1.13 4.36 14.19
CA LYS A 187 0.11 4.59 14.93
C LYS A 187 0.49 3.37 15.76
N LEU A 188 1.73 2.92 15.63
CA LEU A 188 2.29 1.83 16.42
C LEU A 188 2.66 2.29 17.83
N ASN A 189 2.12 1.61 18.83
CA ASN A 189 2.50 1.64 20.24
C ASN A 189 3.51 0.53 20.56
N ASP A 190 4.18 0.66 21.71
CA ASP A 190 5.20 -0.29 22.18
C ASP A 190 6.24 -0.62 21.09
N VAL A 191 6.71 0.42 20.39
CA VAL A 191 7.60 0.33 19.22
C VAL A 191 8.74 -0.66 19.46
N ASP A 192 9.43 -0.55 20.60
CA ASP A 192 10.60 -1.37 20.92
C ASP A 192 10.29 -2.88 20.99
N LYS A 193 9.03 -3.27 21.17
CA LYS A 193 8.61 -4.68 21.19
C LYS A 193 8.40 -5.24 19.79
N PHE A 194 7.96 -4.41 18.84
CA PHE A 194 7.44 -4.87 17.55
C PHE A 194 8.29 -4.41 16.36
N TYR A 195 9.09 -3.37 16.52
CA TYR A 195 9.85 -2.73 15.45
C TYR A 195 11.27 -2.41 15.91
N ASP A 196 12.20 -2.44 14.97
CA ASP A 196 13.58 -2.02 15.11
C ASP A 196 13.98 -1.24 13.86
N TYR A 197 14.72 -0.14 14.03
CA TYR A 197 15.09 0.72 12.90
C TYR A 197 15.90 -0.02 11.83
N CYS A 198 16.82 -0.90 12.23
CA CYS A 198 17.71 -1.60 11.30
C CYS A 198 17.06 -2.82 10.65
N SER A 199 16.21 -3.54 11.39
CA SER A 199 15.63 -4.82 10.97
C SER A 199 14.14 -4.77 10.63
N GLY A 200 13.48 -3.63 10.86
CA GLY A 200 12.06 -3.43 10.59
C GLY A 200 11.16 -4.15 11.60
N ILE A 201 10.09 -4.78 11.13
CA ILE A 201 9.18 -5.56 11.99
C ILE A 201 9.95 -6.77 12.56
N LYS A 202 10.06 -6.83 13.89
CA LYS A 202 10.71 -7.95 14.58
C LYS A 202 9.96 -9.25 14.26
N LYS A 203 10.70 -10.34 14.06
CA LYS A 203 10.09 -11.68 13.97
C LYS A 203 9.39 -11.97 15.29
N LEU A 204 8.07 -11.84 15.29
CA LEU A 204 7.24 -12.32 16.37
C LEU A 204 7.21 -13.84 16.26
N GLU A 205 7.73 -14.54 17.28
CA GLU A 205 7.49 -15.97 17.40
C GLU A 205 5.99 -16.16 17.67
N PHE A 206 5.26 -16.47 16.61
CA PHE A 206 3.87 -16.88 16.69
C PHE A 206 3.81 -18.20 17.47
N LYS A 207 3.64 -18.16 18.79
CA LYS A 207 3.01 -19.29 19.46
C LYS A 207 1.57 -19.25 19.02
N ASP A 208 1.16 -20.24 18.23
CA ASP A 208 -0.24 -20.50 17.94
C ASP A 208 -1.00 -20.54 19.27
N THR A 209 -1.57 -19.42 19.69
CA THR A 209 -2.60 -19.40 20.71
C THR A 209 -3.81 -19.99 20.03
N ASN A 210 -3.92 -21.33 20.13
CA ASN A 210 -5.14 -22.06 19.89
C ASN A 210 -6.23 -21.43 20.76
N PHE A 211 -7.11 -20.65 20.13
CA PHE A 211 -8.37 -20.28 20.76
C PHE A 211 -9.32 -21.47 20.56
N PHE A 212 -9.79 -22.01 21.68
CA PHE A 212 -10.92 -22.95 21.76
C PHE A 212 -12.23 -22.25 21.42
#